data_AF-A0A5N6UME0-F1
#
_entry.id   AF-A0A5N6UME0-F1
#
_cell.length_a   1.000
_cell.length_b   1.000
_cell.length_c   1.000
_cell.angle_alpha   90.00
_cell.angle_beta   90.00
_cell.angle_gamma   90.00
#
_symmetry.space_group_name_H-M   'P 1'
#
loop_
_entity.id
_entity.type
_entity.pdbx_description
1 polymer ?
#
loop_
_entity_poly.entity_id
_entity_poly.type
_entity_poly.pdbx_seq_one_letter_code
_entity_poly.pdbx_strand_id
1 'polypeptide(L)'
;MTSPDSTTPRNQEIAFISGPLDIGPDNTYFRTHYVPQINAAIERGHRFVIGPVAGVDRAALDYLLAYPIPPSHITIFVTPTEDILMGDEFRSRAVNVHVVEGGPNMTTRDRDAAMTRASSYDILRWRRRKEAKEFYGPMYRESYVTNTEMNWRRRRGITETEVVKEEDVSIFCDEKKQSSGKRVVNALCGSFRIVSQRSRD
;
A
#
# COMPACT_ATOMS: atom_id res chain seq x y z
N MET A 1 45.48 10.65 -0.46
CA MET A 1 44.83 9.70 0.47
C MET A 1 43.51 10.31 0.89
N THR A 2 42.44 10.00 0.16
CA THR A 2 41.08 10.47 0.45
C THR A 2 40.42 9.47 1.39
N SER A 3 39.97 9.96 2.54
CA SER A 3 39.30 9.18 3.58
C SER A 3 38.02 8.52 3.06
N PRO A 4 37.66 7.32 3.55
CA PRO A 4 36.40 6.68 3.21
C PRO A 4 35.25 7.46 3.85
N ASP A 5 34.32 7.90 3.00
CA ASP A 5 33.06 8.51 3.37
C ASP A 5 32.27 7.51 4.23
N SER A 6 32.26 7.73 5.54
CA SER A 6 31.48 6.94 6.48
C SER A 6 30.00 7.25 6.28
N THR A 7 29.43 6.62 5.26
CA THR A 7 27.99 6.60 5.01
C THR A 7 27.36 5.88 6.20
N THR A 8 26.91 6.65 7.19
CA THR A 8 26.00 6.20 8.23
C THR A 8 24.92 5.34 7.55
N PRO A 9 24.66 4.10 7.99
CA PRO A 9 23.71 3.25 7.32
C PRO A 9 22.38 4.00 7.27
N ARG A 10 21.95 4.38 6.06
CA ARG A 10 20.60 4.89 5.85
C ARG A 10 19.70 3.85 6.50
N ASN A 11 18.96 4.27 7.52
CA ASN A 11 18.05 3.39 8.24
C ASN A 11 17.14 2.75 7.18
N GLN A 12 17.39 1.48 6.84
CA GLN A 12 16.70 0.83 5.74
C GLN A 12 15.30 0.49 6.23
N GLU A 13 14.40 1.47 6.14
CA GLU A 13 13.02 1.29 6.56
C GLU A 13 12.33 0.23 5.71
N ILE A 14 11.42 -0.49 6.35
CA ILE A 14 10.66 -1.57 5.73
C ILE A 14 9.19 -1.13 5.66
N ALA A 15 8.64 -1.06 4.45
CA ALA A 15 7.26 -0.71 4.17
C ALA A 15 6.37 -1.96 4.18
N PHE A 16 5.28 -1.96 4.94
CA PHE A 16 4.24 -2.98 4.83
C PHE A 16 3.15 -2.53 3.86
N ILE A 17 3.03 -3.23 2.73
CA ILE A 17 1.96 -2.99 1.76
C ILE A 17 0.79 -3.91 2.08
N SER A 18 -0.40 -3.33 2.25
CA SER A 18 -1.64 -4.09 2.47
C SER A 18 -2.84 -3.32 1.91
N GLY A 19 -3.77 -4.02 1.27
CA GLY A 19 -4.98 -3.38 0.74
C GLY A 19 -6.12 -4.33 0.42
N PRO A 20 -7.21 -3.82 -0.19
CA PRO A 20 -8.36 -4.63 -0.55
C PRO A 20 -8.06 -5.64 -1.66
N LEU A 21 -8.82 -6.75 -1.64
CA LEU A 21 -8.78 -7.79 -2.69
C LEU A 21 -9.28 -7.28 -4.04
N ASP A 22 -10.38 -6.55 -4.02
CA ASP A 22 -10.91 -5.92 -5.22
C ASP A 22 -10.30 -4.53 -5.38
N ILE A 23 -9.61 -4.30 -6.50
CA ILE A 23 -8.93 -3.05 -6.84
C ILE A 23 -9.53 -2.35 -8.06
N GLY A 24 -10.73 -2.75 -8.47
CA GLY A 24 -11.45 -2.22 -9.63
C GLY A 24 -10.82 -2.57 -10.97
N PRO A 25 -11.43 -2.12 -12.09
CA PRO A 25 -10.92 -2.37 -13.43
C PRO A 25 -9.55 -1.71 -13.63
N ASP A 26 -8.70 -2.37 -14.41
CA ASP A 26 -7.35 -1.92 -14.80
C ASP A 26 -6.46 -1.50 -13.63
N ASN A 27 -6.68 -2.11 -12.45
CA ASN A 27 -5.98 -1.81 -11.21
C ASN A 27 -6.06 -0.32 -10.80
N THR A 28 -7.15 0.37 -11.17
CA THR A 28 -7.29 1.82 -10.99
C THR A 28 -7.13 2.24 -9.52
N TYR A 29 -7.68 1.46 -8.58
CA TYR A 29 -7.53 1.73 -7.15
C TYR A 29 -6.06 1.65 -6.70
N PHE A 30 -5.36 0.60 -7.12
CA PHE A 30 -3.94 0.40 -6.84
C PHE A 30 -3.09 1.55 -7.40
N ARG A 31 -3.28 1.89 -8.68
CA ARG A 31 -2.54 2.96 -9.36
C ARG A 31 -2.77 4.33 -8.71
N THR A 32 -3.98 4.60 -8.25
CA THR A 32 -4.34 5.89 -7.65
C THR A 32 -3.74 6.05 -6.26
N HIS A 33 -3.82 5.02 -5.41
CA HIS A 33 -3.53 5.16 -3.99
C HIS A 33 -2.19 4.58 -3.55
N TYR A 34 -1.65 3.59 -4.26
CA TYR A 34 -0.45 2.85 -3.83
C TYR A 34 0.79 3.24 -4.62
N VAL A 35 0.69 3.34 -5.95
CA VAL A 35 1.85 3.63 -6.82
C VAL A 35 2.63 4.89 -6.38
N PRO A 36 2.01 6.04 -6.06
CA PRO A 36 2.77 7.20 -5.61
C PRO A 36 3.58 6.96 -4.31
N GLN A 37 3.01 6.20 -3.38
CA GLN A 37 3.65 5.89 -2.09
C GLN A 37 4.76 4.85 -2.26
N ILE A 38 4.53 3.85 -3.11
CA ILE A 38 5.54 2.84 -3.46
C ILE A 38 6.73 3.52 -4.15
N ASN A 39 6.50 4.43 -5.09
CA ASN A 39 7.58 5.16 -5.76
C ASN A 39 8.39 5.99 -4.79
N ALA A 40 7.75 6.72 -3.87
CA ALA A 40 8.44 7.47 -2.83
C ALA A 40 9.30 6.57 -1.92
N ALA A 41 8.85 5.34 -1.64
CA ALA A 41 9.62 4.35 -0.87
C ALA A 41 10.80 3.79 -1.69
N ILE A 42 10.61 3.51 -2.98
CA ILE A 42 11.65 3.07 -3.91
C ILE A 42 12.76 4.13 -4.00
N GLU A 43 12.41 5.39 -4.19
CA GLU A 43 13.36 6.52 -4.29
C GLU A 43 14.24 6.66 -3.05
N ARG A 44 13.71 6.30 -1.88
CA ARG A 44 14.43 6.31 -0.60
C ARG A 44 15.24 5.03 -0.34
N GLY A 45 15.15 4.04 -1.23
CA GLY A 45 15.83 2.74 -1.10
C GLY A 45 15.25 1.85 -0.01
N HIS A 46 13.96 1.99 0.28
CA HIS A 46 13.27 1.19 1.31
C HIS A 46 13.08 -0.26 0.84
N ARG A 47 12.82 -1.16 1.80
CA ARG A 47 12.46 -2.56 1.57
C ARG A 47 10.96 -2.76 1.76
N PHE A 48 10.44 -3.89 1.30
CA PHE A 48 9.00 -4.15 1.28
C PHE A 48 8.66 -5.50 1.92
N VAL A 49 7.63 -5.51 2.75
CA VAL A 49 6.93 -6.73 3.18
C VAL A 49 5.52 -6.71 2.62
N ILE A 50 5.12 -7.83 2.04
CA ILE A 50 3.80 -7.98 1.41
C ILE A 50 3.21 -9.36 1.74
N GLY A 51 1.87 -9.44 1.74
CA GLY A 51 1.18 -10.72 1.81
C GLY A 51 1.24 -11.47 0.47
N PRO A 52 0.86 -12.75 0.45
CA PRO A 52 0.82 -13.58 -0.75
C PRO A 52 -0.51 -13.44 -1.50
N VAL A 53 -1.36 -12.48 -1.11
CA VAL A 53 -2.78 -12.43 -1.46
C VAL A 53 -3.00 -11.71 -2.79
N ALA A 54 -4.17 -11.96 -3.41
CA ALA A 54 -4.68 -11.19 -4.54
C ALA A 54 -4.92 -9.70 -4.23
N GLY A 55 -5.35 -8.94 -5.23
CA GLY A 55 -5.68 -7.52 -5.09
C GLY A 55 -4.43 -6.65 -4.97
N VAL A 56 -4.43 -5.76 -3.99
CA VAL A 56 -3.31 -4.82 -3.77
C VAL A 56 -1.98 -5.54 -3.57
N ASP A 57 -1.94 -6.61 -2.79
CA ASP A 57 -0.69 -7.31 -2.46
C ASP A 57 -0.05 -7.90 -3.73
N ARG A 58 -0.84 -8.60 -4.55
CA ARG A 58 -0.39 -9.10 -5.86
C ARG A 58 0.01 -7.98 -6.82
N ALA A 59 -0.81 -6.94 -6.94
CA ALA A 59 -0.51 -5.81 -7.81
C ALA A 59 0.79 -5.09 -7.40
N ALA A 60 1.04 -4.99 -6.09
CA ALA A 60 2.28 -4.44 -5.54
C ALA A 60 3.48 -5.32 -5.88
N LEU A 61 3.38 -6.65 -5.72
CA LEU A 61 4.46 -7.56 -6.12
C LEU A 61 4.81 -7.40 -7.60
N ASP A 62 3.81 -7.47 -8.48
CA ASP A 62 4.02 -7.37 -9.92
C ASP A 62 4.59 -5.98 -10.29
N TYR A 63 4.15 -4.90 -9.64
CA TYR A 63 4.69 -3.55 -9.83
C TYR A 63 6.15 -3.43 -9.39
N LEU A 64 6.49 -3.95 -8.21
CA LEU A 64 7.84 -3.90 -7.64
C LEU A 64 8.83 -4.71 -8.48
N LEU A 65 8.42 -5.87 -9.00
CA LEU A 65 9.26 -6.71 -9.87
C LEU A 65 9.46 -6.09 -11.27
N ALA A 66 8.54 -5.24 -11.72
CA ALA A 66 8.70 -4.49 -12.98
C ALA A 66 9.60 -3.25 -12.83
N TYR A 67 9.92 -2.83 -11.59
CA TYR A 67 10.82 -1.72 -11.30
C TYR A 67 12.26 -2.20 -11.07
N PRO A 68 13.28 -1.34 -11.29
CA PRO A 68 14.69 -1.69 -11.11
C PRO A 68 15.11 -1.72 -9.63
N ILE A 69 14.36 -2.42 -8.78
CA ILE A 69 14.79 -2.74 -7.41
C ILE A 69 15.23 -4.21 -7.33
N PRO A 70 16.22 -4.54 -6.48
CA PRO A 70 16.60 -5.94 -6.29
C PRO A 70 15.41 -6.75 -5.73
N PRO A 71 15.07 -7.93 -6.28
CA PRO A 71 14.03 -8.79 -5.71
C PRO A 71 14.26 -9.15 -4.23
N SER A 72 15.52 -9.19 -3.78
CA SER A 72 15.91 -9.37 -2.37
C SER A 72 15.48 -8.23 -1.43
N HIS A 73 14.97 -7.10 -1.96
CA HIS A 73 14.33 -6.04 -1.18
C HIS A 73 12.87 -6.36 -0.85
N ILE A 74 12.29 -7.40 -1.44
CA ILE A 74 10.90 -7.80 -1.27
C ILE A 74 10.88 -9.07 -0.41
N THR A 75 10.03 -9.08 0.61
CA THR A 75 9.77 -10.27 1.44
C THR A 75 8.28 -10.57 1.45
N ILE A 76 7.93 -11.77 1.00
CA ILE A 76 6.57 -12.30 1.07
C ILE A 76 6.41 -13.03 2.40
N PHE A 77 5.47 -12.62 3.22
CA PHE A 77 5.10 -13.40 4.40
C PHE A 77 4.01 -14.40 4.00
N VAL A 78 4.13 -15.65 4.44
CA VAL A 78 3.18 -16.72 4.15
C VAL A 78 2.86 -17.50 5.42
N THR A 79 1.65 -18.02 5.54
CA THR A 79 1.38 -19.12 6.49
C THR A 79 2.02 -20.42 5.99
N PRO A 80 2.21 -21.46 6.83
CA PRO A 80 2.71 -22.75 6.37
C PRO A 80 1.88 -23.36 5.24
N THR A 81 0.55 -23.21 5.29
CA THR A 81 -0.34 -23.68 4.21
C THR A 81 -0.14 -22.88 2.93
N GLU A 82 0.01 -21.55 3.02
CA GLU A 82 0.31 -20.71 1.85
C GLU A 82 1.68 -21.05 1.25
N ASP A 83 2.69 -21.36 2.08
CA ASP A 83 4.01 -21.77 1.60
C ASP A 83 3.95 -23.06 0.75
N ILE A 84 3.18 -24.05 1.20
CA ILE A 84 2.98 -25.30 0.44
C ILE A 84 2.32 -25.04 -0.91
N LEU A 85 1.38 -24.09 -0.99
CA LEU A 85 0.60 -23.84 -2.19
C LEU A 85 1.32 -22.96 -3.22
N MET A 86 2.12 -21.99 -2.76
CA MET A 86 2.65 -20.93 -3.63
C MET A 86 4.06 -20.45 -3.25
N GLY A 87 4.67 -21.01 -2.20
CA GLY A 87 6.02 -20.62 -1.76
C GLY A 87 7.07 -20.76 -2.86
N ASP A 88 7.00 -21.85 -3.64
CA ASP A 88 7.93 -22.10 -4.73
C ASP A 88 7.76 -21.12 -5.90
N GLU A 89 6.53 -20.68 -6.18
CA GLU A 89 6.28 -19.60 -7.15
C GLU A 89 7.02 -18.33 -6.72
N PHE A 90 6.90 -17.93 -5.45
CA PHE A 90 7.58 -16.75 -4.94
C PHE A 90 9.11 -16.91 -4.96
N ARG A 91 9.63 -18.05 -4.50
CA ARG A 91 11.09 -18.32 -4.54
C ARG A 91 11.64 -18.28 -5.96
N SER A 92 10.91 -18.77 -6.95
CA SER A 92 11.32 -18.73 -8.36
C SER A 92 11.48 -17.30 -8.92
N ARG A 93 10.81 -16.32 -8.31
CA ARG A 93 10.93 -14.89 -8.63
C ARG A 93 12.06 -14.19 -7.90
N ALA A 94 12.91 -14.94 -7.17
CA ALA A 94 14.04 -14.46 -6.38
C ALA A 94 13.69 -13.46 -5.26
N VAL A 95 12.41 -13.38 -4.86
CA VAL A 95 12.00 -12.64 -3.65
C VAL A 95 12.25 -13.50 -2.41
N ASN A 96 12.36 -12.86 -1.25
CA ASN A 96 12.45 -13.60 0.00
C ASN A 96 11.07 -14.14 0.38
N VAL A 97 11.01 -15.35 0.94
CA VAL A 97 9.80 -15.93 1.51
C VAL A 97 10.02 -16.16 2.99
N HIS A 98 9.15 -15.58 3.82
CA HIS A 98 9.14 -15.76 5.26
C HIS A 98 7.89 -16.54 5.68
N VAL A 99 8.10 -17.77 6.14
CA VAL A 99 7.02 -18.60 6.69
C VAL A 99 6.81 -18.22 8.15
N VAL A 100 5.61 -17.80 8.50
CA VAL A 100 5.26 -17.40 9.86
C VAL A 100 5.33 -18.62 10.78
N GLU A 101 5.99 -18.45 11.92
CA GLU A 101 6.14 -19.50 12.92
C GLU A 101 4.83 -19.85 13.60
N GLY A 102 4.66 -21.14 13.89
CA GLY A 102 3.42 -21.73 14.35
C GLY A 102 2.88 -22.67 13.30
N GLY A 103 2.41 -23.84 13.71
CA GLY A 103 2.07 -24.95 12.80
C GLY A 103 0.90 -24.65 11.84
N PRO A 104 0.24 -25.68 11.30
CA PRO A 104 -0.77 -25.53 10.24
C PRO A 104 -2.02 -24.70 10.62
N ASN A 105 -2.16 -24.31 11.88
CA ASN A 105 -3.26 -23.48 12.38
C ASN A 105 -3.00 -21.97 12.28
N MET A 106 -1.85 -21.54 11.75
CA MET A 106 -1.58 -20.12 11.54
C MET A 106 -2.58 -19.49 10.59
N THR A 107 -3.16 -18.37 11.00
CA THR A 107 -4.16 -17.66 10.24
C THR A 107 -3.56 -16.51 9.43
N THR A 108 -4.33 -16.00 8.47
CA THR A 108 -4.05 -14.73 7.79
C THR A 108 -3.82 -13.58 8.80
N ARG A 109 -4.53 -13.58 9.94
CA ARG A 109 -4.39 -12.57 10.99
C ARG A 109 -3.05 -12.66 11.70
N ASP A 110 -2.54 -13.86 11.94
CA ASP A 110 -1.24 -14.09 12.57
C ASP A 110 -0.10 -13.63 11.65
N ARG A 111 -0.22 -13.96 10.35
CA ARG A 111 0.70 -13.50 9.31
C ARG A 111 0.71 -11.98 9.20
N ASP A 112 -0.45 -11.35 9.13
CA ASP A 112 -0.56 -9.90 9.06
C ASP A 112 0.01 -9.21 10.32
N ALA A 113 -0.13 -9.83 11.49
CA ALA A 113 0.52 -9.38 12.72
C ALA A 113 2.05 -9.50 12.65
N ALA A 114 2.57 -10.59 12.08
CA ALA A 114 4.00 -10.75 11.84
C ALA A 114 4.56 -9.71 10.86
N MET A 115 3.86 -9.43 9.75
CA MET A 115 4.21 -8.36 8.81
C MET A 115 4.23 -6.99 9.47
N THR A 116 3.24 -6.70 10.32
CA THR A 116 3.19 -5.43 11.08
C THR A 116 4.41 -5.28 11.99
N ARG A 117 4.83 -6.36 12.67
CA ARG A 117 6.03 -6.36 13.54
C ARG A 117 7.34 -6.24 12.74
N ALA A 118 7.39 -6.83 11.54
CA ALA A 118 8.57 -6.85 10.69
C ALA A 118 8.77 -5.57 9.86
N SER A 119 7.88 -4.59 9.98
CA SER A 119 7.89 -3.36 9.18
C SER A 119 7.93 -2.11 10.03
N SER A 120 8.55 -1.06 9.48
CA SER A 120 8.73 0.24 10.12
C SER A 120 7.48 1.11 9.98
N TYR A 121 6.80 1.03 8.83
CA TYR A 121 5.60 1.82 8.54
C TYR A 121 4.70 1.09 7.53
N ASP A 122 3.50 1.63 7.30
CA ASP A 122 2.52 1.05 6.40
C ASP A 122 2.36 1.88 5.11
N ILE A 123 2.27 1.20 3.98
CA ILE A 123 1.66 1.68 2.74
C ILE A 123 0.35 0.91 2.59
N LEU A 124 -0.68 1.39 3.28
CA LEU A 124 -1.99 0.74 3.27
C LEU A 124 -3.12 1.75 3.12
N ARG A 125 -4.23 1.28 2.54
CA ARG A 125 -5.47 2.06 2.43
C ARG A 125 -6.67 1.16 2.20
N TRP A 126 -7.64 1.21 3.11
CA TRP A 126 -8.98 0.66 2.87
C TRP A 126 -9.91 1.72 2.28
N ARG A 127 -11.02 1.27 1.68
CA ARG A 127 -12.03 2.16 1.13
C ARG A 127 -12.70 2.95 2.26
N ARG A 128 -12.89 4.26 2.07
CA ARG A 128 -13.73 5.07 2.96
C ARG A 128 -15.16 4.54 2.94
N ARG A 129 -15.95 4.85 3.95
CA ARG A 129 -17.36 4.49 4.07
C ARG A 129 -18.16 4.83 2.82
N LYS A 130 -17.99 6.04 2.28
CA LYS A 130 -18.67 6.45 1.05
C LYS A 130 -18.25 5.57 -0.15
N GLU A 131 -16.94 5.36 -0.32
CA GLU A 131 -16.39 4.52 -1.39
C GLU A 131 -16.84 3.05 -1.24
N ALA A 132 -16.86 2.53 -0.02
CA ALA A 132 -17.28 1.18 0.28
C ALA A 132 -18.78 0.99 0.03
N LYS A 133 -19.62 1.97 0.39
CA LYS A 133 -21.06 1.94 0.09
C LYS A 133 -21.34 1.96 -1.40
N GLU A 134 -20.65 2.83 -2.13
CA GLU A 134 -20.77 2.91 -3.59
C GLU A 134 -20.29 1.63 -4.27
N PHE A 135 -19.18 1.06 -3.78
CA PHE A 135 -18.56 -0.11 -4.36
C PHE A 135 -19.32 -1.41 -4.07
N TYR A 136 -19.66 -1.67 -2.80
CA TYR A 136 -20.29 -2.93 -2.38
C TYR A 136 -21.83 -2.88 -2.46
N GLY A 137 -22.43 -1.69 -2.53
CA GLY A 137 -23.87 -1.50 -2.61
C GLY A 137 -24.60 -2.29 -1.50
N PRO A 138 -25.53 -3.20 -1.85
CA PRO A 138 -26.25 -4.02 -0.86
C PRO A 138 -25.36 -4.92 0.01
N MET A 139 -24.15 -5.27 -0.42
CA MET A 139 -23.22 -6.10 0.35
C MET A 139 -22.43 -5.32 1.41
N TYR A 140 -22.53 -3.99 1.40
CA TYR A 140 -21.86 -3.13 2.38
C TYR A 140 -22.37 -3.40 3.81
N ARG A 141 -21.47 -3.44 4.79
CA ARG A 141 -21.76 -3.67 6.21
C ARG A 141 -21.11 -2.57 7.04
N GLU A 142 -21.91 -1.80 7.79
CA GLU A 142 -21.45 -0.60 8.51
C GLU A 142 -20.41 -0.88 9.60
N SER A 143 -20.47 -2.05 10.25
CA SER A 143 -19.56 -2.45 11.32
C SER A 143 -18.44 -3.40 10.88
N TYR A 144 -18.27 -3.61 9.58
CA TYR A 144 -17.26 -4.55 9.09
C TYR A 144 -15.88 -3.88 9.05
N VAL A 145 -14.95 -4.42 9.85
CA VAL A 145 -13.55 -3.98 9.87
C VAL A 145 -12.75 -4.85 8.90
N THR A 146 -12.12 -4.22 7.92
CA THR A 146 -11.30 -4.95 6.93
C THR A 146 -9.96 -5.38 7.53
N ASN A 147 -9.33 -6.42 6.98
CA ASN A 147 -7.98 -6.81 7.39
C ASN A 147 -6.97 -5.66 7.27
N THR A 148 -7.08 -4.85 6.22
CA THR A 148 -6.25 -3.66 6.00
C THR A 148 -6.43 -2.63 7.12
N GLU A 149 -7.67 -2.38 7.56
CA GLU A 149 -7.96 -1.52 8.71
C GLU A 149 -7.41 -2.14 10.02
N MET A 150 -7.55 -3.45 10.20
CA MET A 150 -6.96 -4.15 11.35
C MET A 150 -5.45 -4.00 11.43
N ASN A 151 -4.76 -3.98 10.29
CA ASN A 151 -3.31 -3.75 10.21
C ASN A 151 -2.94 -2.34 10.68
N TRP A 152 -3.69 -1.34 10.24
CA TRP A 152 -3.53 0.05 10.69
C TRP A 152 -3.77 0.23 12.19
N ARG A 153 -4.82 -0.42 12.72
CA ARG A 153 -5.18 -0.41 14.15
C ARG A 153 -4.08 -1.06 14.98
N ARG A 154 -3.55 -2.22 14.54
CA ARG A 154 -2.50 -2.96 15.24
C ARG A 154 -1.25 -2.11 15.47
N ARG A 155 -0.80 -1.36 14.46
CA ARG A 155 0.37 -0.47 14.60
C ARG A 155 0.16 0.66 15.62
N ARG A 156 -1.09 1.06 15.84
CA ARG A 156 -1.47 2.15 16.76
C ARG A 156 -1.91 1.66 18.14
N GLY A 157 -1.91 0.35 18.38
CA GLY A 157 -2.42 -0.23 19.63
C GLY A 157 -3.93 -0.04 19.82
N ILE A 158 -4.67 0.20 18.74
CA ILE A 158 -6.13 0.38 18.77
C ILE A 158 -6.79 -1.00 18.73
N THR A 159 -7.78 -1.22 19.59
CA THR A 159 -8.50 -2.50 19.65
C THR A 159 -9.54 -2.63 18.54
N GLU A 160 -10.03 -3.85 18.29
CA GLU A 160 -11.03 -4.11 17.24
C GLU A 160 -12.40 -3.49 17.55
N THR A 161 -12.72 -3.34 18.84
CA THR A 161 -14.01 -2.83 19.31
C THR A 161 -14.07 -1.32 19.40
N GLU A 162 -12.92 -0.64 19.31
CA GLU A 162 -12.86 0.81 19.39
C GLU A 162 -13.44 1.46 18.12
N VAL A 163 -14.24 2.51 18.30
CA VAL A 163 -14.83 3.25 17.18
C VAL A 163 -13.82 4.27 16.67
N VAL A 164 -13.34 4.08 15.44
CA VAL A 164 -12.42 4.99 14.76
C VAL A 164 -13.22 5.85 13.77
N LYS A 165 -13.12 7.17 13.87
CA LYS A 165 -13.74 8.09 12.90
C LYS A 165 -12.79 8.31 11.71
N GLU A 166 -13.34 8.51 10.51
CA GLU A 166 -12.52 8.65 9.31
C GLU A 166 -11.61 9.88 9.34
N GLU A 167 -12.05 10.95 9.99
CA GLU A 167 -11.28 12.17 10.20
C GLU A 167 -10.00 11.96 11.02
N ASP A 168 -9.98 10.93 11.87
CA ASP A 168 -8.83 10.60 12.72
C ASP A 168 -7.83 9.66 12.01
N VAL A 169 -8.18 9.17 10.82
CA VAL A 169 -7.35 8.27 10.02
C VAL A 169 -6.43 9.08 9.12
N SER A 170 -5.15 9.16 9.51
CA SER A 170 -4.12 9.93 8.81
C SER A 170 -4.00 9.62 7.31
N ILE A 171 -4.28 8.38 6.89
CA ILE A 171 -4.24 7.94 5.49
C ILE A 171 -5.24 8.71 4.61
N PHE A 172 -6.36 9.16 5.19
CA PHE A 172 -7.39 9.91 4.46
C PHE A 172 -7.15 11.43 4.47
N CYS A 173 -6.30 11.93 5.37
CA CYS A 173 -6.01 13.35 5.51
C CYS A 173 -5.13 13.89 4.37
N ASP A 174 -4.15 13.11 3.90
CA ASP A 174 -3.22 13.56 2.85
C ASP A 174 -3.90 13.71 1.48
N GLU A 175 -4.97 12.95 1.22
CA GLU A 175 -5.78 13.09 0.00
C GLU A 175 -6.55 14.43 -0.05
N LYS A 176 -6.96 14.99 1.10
CA LYS A 176 -7.59 16.33 1.15
C LYS A 176 -6.59 17.42 0.75
N LYS A 177 -5.31 17.28 1.12
CA LYS A 177 -4.25 18.21 0.71
C LYS A 177 -3.94 18.07 -0.79
N GLN A 178 -3.84 16.85 -1.32
CA GLN A 178 -3.61 16.61 -2.75
C GLN A 178 -4.78 17.09 -3.64
N SER A 179 -6.02 16.89 -3.22
CA SER A 179 -7.20 17.38 -3.94
C SER A 179 -7.32 18.91 -3.94
N SER A 180 -6.94 19.56 -2.84
CA SER A 180 -6.86 21.03 -2.76
C SER A 180 -5.77 21.59 -3.68
N GLY A 181 -4.60 20.96 -3.71
CA GLY A 181 -3.52 21.32 -4.64
C GLY A 181 -3.90 21.16 -6.11
N LYS A 182 -4.56 20.05 -6.49
CA LYS A 182 -5.08 19.85 -7.86
C LYS A 182 -6.11 20.90 -8.26
N ARG A 183 -6.99 21.34 -7.34
CA ARG A 183 -7.96 22.42 -7.61
C ARG A 183 -7.28 23.76 -7.85
N VAL A 184 -6.23 24.09 -7.09
CA VAL A 184 -5.47 25.33 -7.28
C VAL A 184 -4.72 25.32 -8.61
N VAL A 185 -4.07 24.21 -8.98
CA VAL A 185 -3.37 24.09 -10.27
C VAL A 185 -4.35 24.14 -11.45
N ASN A 186 -5.50 23.47 -11.37
CA ASN A 186 -6.52 23.55 -12.43
C ASN A 186 -7.15 24.95 -12.54
N ALA A 187 -7.31 25.68 -11.43
CA ALA A 187 -7.76 27.06 -11.46
C ALA A 187 -6.72 28.00 -12.11
N LEU A 188 -5.43 27.77 -11.85
CA LEU A 188 -4.34 28.54 -12.47
C LEU A 188 -4.14 28.21 -13.95
N CYS A 189 -4.26 26.95 -14.37
CA CYS A 189 -4.17 26.56 -15.78
C CYS A 189 -5.43 26.91 -16.60
N GLY A 190 -6.59 27.06 -15.94
CA GLY A 190 -7.82 27.54 -16.58
C GLY A 190 -7.77 29.03 -16.97
N SER A 191 -6.88 29.82 -16.36
CA SER A 191 -6.72 31.25 -16.66
C SER A 191 -5.84 31.56 -17.88
N PHE A 192 -5.21 30.57 -18.52
CA PHE A 192 -4.32 30.79 -19.68
C PHE A 192 -4.94 30.47 -21.05
N ARG A 193 -6.24 30.23 -21.14
CA ARG A 193 -6.94 30.06 -22.43
C ARG A 193 -8.06 31.08 -22.59
N ILE A 194 -7.68 32.29 -23.00
CA ILE A 194 -8.39 33.31 -23.79
C ILE A 194 -7.32 34.42 -23.86
N VAL A 195 -6.61 34.62 -24.97
CA VAL A 195 -7.02 35.49 -26.09
C VAL A 195 -6.23 35.05 -27.32
N SER A 196 -6.92 34.64 -28.38
CA SER A 196 -6.73 35.26 -29.69
C SER A 196 -7.84 34.78 -30.61
N GLN A 197 -8.82 35.65 -30.84
CA GLN A 197 -9.77 35.53 -31.92
C GLN A 197 -9.75 36.85 -32.70
N ARG A 198 -9.69 36.70 -34.03
CA ARG A 198 -10.07 37.63 -35.11
C ARG A 198 -9.04 38.66 -35.61
N SER A 199 -8.74 38.51 -36.90
CA SER A 199 -9.38 39.26 -38.03
C SER A 199 -9.08 38.46 -39.32
N ARG A 200 -10.05 37.99 -40.14
CA ARG A 200 -10.73 38.70 -41.27
C ARG A 200 -9.74 39.59 -42.04
N ASP A 201 -9.45 39.41 -43.33
CA ASP A 201 -10.25 38.95 -44.48
C ASP A 201 -9.52 37.94 -45.38
#